data_AF-A0A9D2LRE2-F1
#
_entry.id   AF-A0A9D2LRE2-F1
#
_cell.length_a   1.000
_cell.length_b   1.000
_cell.length_c   1.000
_cell.angle_alpha   90.00
_cell.angle_beta   90.00
_cell.angle_gamma   90.00
#
_symmetry.space_group_name_H-M   'P 1'
#
loop_
_entity.id
_entity.type
_entity.pdbx_description
1 polymer ?
#
loop_
_entity_poly.entity_id
_entity_poly.type
_entity_poly.pdbx_seq_one_letter_code
_entity_poly.pdbx_strand_id
1 'polypeptide(L)'
;MQHKKLWAAAFLAIGTAMVPAASAIAGAGIFPSPIISAEISSTDVAETYPEGNAYAVCRLNIRDTPEGNVLRTMDQGEQVKVKGYEGDWAILDEGYCYGAYLADAWTKELSIESTSQECARYTGYIYGLFADLPELCADEVADYDIYLCKADEIPVGETVIGLTHTNELKKEMWVAVEGQEDVQHIFYHEAGHAVDQSHILEGKTAPSGTEDFIKAYDAEKEIIPGTHGLLEREEYFAEAFFRYMAEPEKMEQKCPATLRALDKMFYPDENPQ
;
A
#
# COMPACT_ATOMS: atom_id res chain seq x y z
N MET A 1 -0.66 10.24 17.98
CA MET A 1 0.16 10.70 16.84
C MET A 1 -0.17 12.17 16.54
N GLN A 2 0.81 13.06 16.39
CA GLN A 2 0.52 14.49 16.16
C GLN A 2 0.03 14.72 14.73
N HIS A 3 -1.28 14.88 14.53
CA HIS A 3 -1.84 15.33 13.27
C HIS A 3 -1.31 16.74 12.93
N LYS A 4 -0.41 16.83 11.94
CA LYS A 4 -0.02 18.10 11.33
C LYS A 4 -1.18 18.63 10.49
N LYS A 5 -2.05 19.45 11.10
CA LYS A 5 -3.05 20.24 10.39
C LYS A 5 -2.36 21.40 9.64
N LEU A 6 -2.16 21.26 8.33
CA LEU A 6 -1.82 22.41 7.48
C LEU A 6 -3.09 23.21 7.18
N TRP A 7 -3.05 24.50 7.47
CA TRP A 7 -4.11 25.46 7.11
C TRP A 7 -4.00 25.83 5.63
N ALA A 8 -5.00 25.47 4.82
CA ALA A 8 -5.15 26.00 3.47
C ALA A 8 -5.95 27.30 3.51
N ALA A 9 -5.30 28.42 3.17
CA ALA A 9 -5.93 29.71 3.01
C ALA A 9 -6.77 29.76 1.73
N ALA A 10 -8.02 30.17 1.86
CA ALA A 10 -8.97 30.38 0.78
C ALA A 10 -8.51 31.51 -0.17
N PHE A 11 -8.63 31.27 -1.49
CA PHE A 11 -8.77 32.33 -2.48
C PHE A 11 -10.00 32.08 -3.35
N LEU A 12 -10.80 33.14 -3.49
CA LEU A 12 -12.13 33.20 -4.08
C LEU A 12 -12.05 33.71 -5.53
N ALA A 13 -12.66 32.93 -6.45
CA ALA A 13 -13.31 33.29 -7.74
C ALA A 13 -12.45 34.01 -8.82
N ILE A 14 -12.74 34.00 -10.13
CA ILE A 14 -14.00 34.08 -10.90
C ILE A 14 -13.69 33.55 -12.32
N GLY A 15 -14.64 32.92 -13.02
CA GLY A 15 -14.57 32.85 -14.49
C GLY A 15 -15.48 31.83 -15.17
N THR A 16 -16.75 32.19 -15.36
CA THR A 16 -17.72 31.48 -16.21
C THR A 16 -17.36 31.51 -17.70
N ALA A 17 -17.57 30.39 -18.41
CA ALA A 17 -18.06 30.40 -19.80
C ALA A 17 -18.71 29.05 -20.17
N MET A 18 -20.03 29.07 -20.40
CA MET A 18 -20.77 28.11 -21.22
C MET A 18 -20.48 28.37 -22.70
N VAL A 19 -20.36 27.34 -23.56
CA VAL A 19 -21.05 27.16 -24.87
C VAL A 19 -20.84 25.69 -25.37
N PRO A 20 -21.56 25.18 -26.39
CA PRO A 20 -22.83 24.47 -26.33
C PRO A 20 -22.74 22.97 -26.69
N ALA A 21 -23.85 22.26 -26.48
CA ALA A 21 -24.12 20.98 -27.12
C ALA A 21 -24.29 21.14 -28.64
N ALA A 22 -23.61 20.30 -29.43
CA ALA A 22 -23.84 20.16 -30.87
C ALA A 22 -24.14 18.69 -31.22
N SER A 23 -25.14 18.56 -32.08
CA SER A 23 -25.84 17.36 -32.50
C SER A 23 -25.02 16.45 -33.42
N ALA A 24 -25.41 15.17 -33.44
CA ALA A 24 -24.86 14.09 -34.24
C ALA A 24 -24.78 14.36 -35.75
N ILE A 25 -23.70 13.87 -36.37
CA ILE A 25 -23.64 13.52 -37.80
C ILE A 25 -22.91 12.18 -37.92
N ALA A 26 -23.61 11.18 -38.46
CA ALA A 26 -23.06 9.90 -38.88
C ALA A 26 -22.16 10.08 -40.12
N GLY A 27 -21.00 9.43 -40.13
CA GLY A 27 -20.13 9.37 -41.31
C GLY A 27 -18.83 8.64 -41.00
N ALA A 28 -18.69 7.43 -41.53
CA ALA A 28 -17.51 6.59 -41.39
C ALA A 28 -16.21 7.31 -41.78
N GLY A 29 -15.24 7.32 -40.88
CA GLY A 29 -13.89 7.84 -41.12
C GLY A 29 -12.97 7.37 -40.00
N ILE A 30 -11.99 6.54 -40.37
CA ILE A 30 -10.92 6.07 -39.49
C ILE A 30 -10.10 7.31 -39.10
N PHE A 31 -10.18 7.73 -37.83
CA PHE A 31 -9.23 8.65 -37.24
C PHE A 31 -8.38 7.85 -36.24
N PRO A 32 -7.05 7.79 -36.38
CA PRO A 32 -6.23 7.30 -35.29
C PRO A 32 -6.42 8.28 -34.12
N SER A 33 -6.93 7.77 -33.00
CA SER A 33 -6.93 8.53 -31.75
C SER A 33 -5.49 8.97 -31.46
N PRO A 34 -5.26 10.20 -30.98
CA PRO A 34 -3.94 10.56 -30.51
C PRO A 34 -3.66 9.64 -29.31
N ILE A 35 -2.70 8.73 -29.48
CA ILE A 35 -2.05 8.06 -28.37
C ILE A 35 -1.31 9.19 -27.66
N ILE A 36 -1.96 9.79 -26.66
CA ILE A 36 -1.23 10.46 -25.60
C ILE A 36 -0.53 9.30 -24.89
N SER A 37 0.67 9.00 -25.36
CA SER A 37 1.62 8.19 -24.63
C SER A 37 2.00 9.05 -23.44
N ALA A 38 1.18 8.99 -22.39
CA ALA A 38 1.65 9.34 -21.07
C ALA A 38 2.86 8.44 -20.86
N GLU A 39 4.03 9.03 -20.70
CA GLU A 39 5.20 8.30 -20.23
C GLU A 39 4.75 7.65 -18.92
N ILE A 40 4.58 6.32 -18.98
CA ILE A 40 4.35 5.49 -17.81
C ILE A 40 5.65 5.58 -17.02
N SER A 41 5.66 6.48 -16.05
CA SER A 41 6.75 6.55 -15.07
C SER A 41 6.52 5.42 -14.10
N SER A 42 7.08 4.24 -14.38
CA SER A 42 7.26 3.23 -13.34
C SER A 42 8.11 3.86 -12.24
N THR A 43 7.54 4.07 -11.05
CA THR A 43 8.31 4.51 -9.89
C THR A 43 9.42 3.50 -9.66
N ASP A 44 10.69 3.90 -9.81
CA ASP A 44 11.79 3.06 -9.40
C ASP A 44 11.72 2.96 -7.87
N VAL A 45 11.73 1.74 -7.32
CA VAL A 45 11.71 1.51 -5.87
C VAL A 45 12.87 2.22 -5.14
N ALA A 46 13.95 2.55 -5.85
CA ALA A 46 15.01 3.40 -5.29
C ALA A 46 14.53 4.80 -4.87
N GLU A 47 13.46 5.33 -5.49
CA GLU A 47 12.84 6.60 -5.12
C GLU A 47 12.08 6.53 -3.80
N THR A 48 11.76 5.32 -3.30
CA THR A 48 11.08 5.13 -2.01
C THR A 48 12.06 4.87 -0.86
N TYR A 49 13.37 4.86 -1.12
CA TYR A 49 14.35 4.64 -0.07
C TYR A 49 14.39 5.79 0.95
N PRO A 50 14.51 5.46 2.26
CA PRO A 50 14.35 6.45 3.32
C PRO A 50 15.56 7.39 3.46
N GLU A 51 15.30 8.70 3.52
CA GLU A 51 16.31 9.70 3.87
C GLU A 51 16.35 10.00 5.38
N GLY A 52 17.52 10.36 5.90
CA GLY A 52 17.67 10.75 7.30
C GLY A 52 17.69 9.53 8.23
N ASN A 53 16.79 9.46 9.20
CA ASN A 53 16.78 8.31 10.12
C ASN A 53 16.06 7.14 9.45
N ALA A 54 16.69 5.98 9.43
CA ALA A 54 16.12 4.75 8.89
C ALA A 54 16.46 3.56 9.79
N TYR A 55 15.73 2.45 9.62
CA TYR A 55 15.87 1.24 10.42
C TYR A 55 16.20 0.05 9.54
N ALA A 56 17.15 -0.78 9.97
CA ALA A 56 17.46 -2.03 9.30
C ALA A 56 16.31 -3.02 9.48
N VAL A 57 15.68 -3.48 8.39
CA VAL A 57 14.51 -4.40 8.47
C VAL A 57 14.91 -5.87 8.54
N CYS A 58 16.20 -6.16 8.37
CA CYS A 58 16.82 -7.45 8.58
C CYS A 58 18.26 -7.24 9.05
N ARG A 59 18.99 -8.33 9.27
CA ARG A 59 20.42 -8.25 9.59
C ARG A 59 21.22 -7.78 8.37
N LEU A 60 21.88 -6.61 8.46
CA LEU A 60 22.52 -5.96 7.31
C LEU A 60 24.01 -5.72 7.50
N ASN A 61 24.79 -5.96 6.46
CA ASN A 61 26.22 -5.63 6.48
C ASN A 61 26.45 -4.15 6.16
N ILE A 62 27.32 -3.53 6.94
CA ILE A 62 27.94 -2.25 6.61
C ILE A 62 29.29 -2.52 5.97
N ARG A 63 29.55 -1.88 4.84
CA ARG A 63 30.76 -2.07 4.04
C ARG A 63 31.55 -0.77 3.85
N ASP A 64 32.84 -0.89 3.56
CA ASP A 64 33.71 0.26 3.27
C ASP A 64 33.36 0.96 1.94
N THR A 65 32.95 0.19 0.93
CA THR A 65 32.39 0.65 -0.34
C THR A 65 31.22 -0.24 -0.76
N PRO A 66 30.41 0.15 -1.76
CA PRO A 66 29.51 -0.78 -2.43
C PRO A 66 30.23 -2.09 -2.79
N GLU A 67 29.62 -3.22 -2.40
CA GLU A 67 30.17 -4.58 -2.58
C GLU A 67 31.56 -4.85 -1.94
N GLY A 68 32.08 -3.91 -1.15
CA GLY A 68 33.41 -3.96 -0.54
C GLY A 68 33.51 -4.88 0.70
N ASN A 69 34.50 -4.66 1.55
CA ASN A 69 34.68 -5.45 2.77
C ASN A 69 33.61 -5.13 3.81
N VAL A 70 33.14 -6.15 4.53
CA VAL A 70 32.23 -5.96 5.67
C VAL A 70 33.01 -5.37 6.84
N LEU A 71 32.60 -4.19 7.30
CA LEU A 71 33.14 -3.50 8.47
C LEU A 71 32.48 -4.01 9.76
N ARG A 72 31.14 -4.10 9.74
CA ARG A 72 30.31 -4.66 10.81
C ARG A 72 28.96 -5.09 10.26
N THR A 73 28.13 -5.62 11.14
CA THR A 73 26.73 -5.94 10.84
C THR A 73 25.82 -5.11 11.74
N MET A 74 24.66 -4.72 11.22
CA MET A 74 23.54 -4.13 11.94
C MET A 74 22.56 -5.23 12.30
N ASP A 75 22.03 -5.16 13.52
CA ASP A 75 20.92 -6.01 13.91
C ASP A 75 19.60 -5.45 13.34
N GLN A 76 18.61 -6.33 13.20
CA GLN A 76 17.26 -5.92 12.78
C GLN A 76 16.66 -4.94 13.81
N GLY A 77 16.00 -3.89 13.33
CA GLY A 77 15.49 -2.77 14.12
C GLY A 77 16.55 -1.73 14.51
N GLU A 78 17.83 -1.92 14.16
CA GLU A 78 18.88 -0.94 14.44
C GLU A 78 18.65 0.33 13.61
N GLN A 79 18.67 1.49 14.27
CA GLN A 79 18.52 2.79 13.61
C GLN A 79 19.87 3.30 13.09
N VAL A 80 19.87 3.82 11.86
CA VAL A 80 20.99 4.50 11.22
C VAL A 80 20.59 5.84 10.65
N LYS A 81 21.61 6.64 10.30
CA LYS A 81 21.43 7.92 9.61
C LYS A 81 21.95 7.84 8.17
N VAL A 82 21.01 7.82 7.23
CA VAL A 82 21.24 7.88 5.78
C VAL A 82 21.55 9.31 5.35
N LYS A 83 22.63 9.47 4.57
CA LYS A 83 23.09 10.77 4.03
C LYS A 83 22.82 10.95 2.54
N GLY A 84 22.45 9.88 1.85
CA GLY A 84 22.27 9.82 0.42
C GLY A 84 22.48 8.40 -0.09
N TYR A 85 22.49 8.25 -1.41
CA TYR A 85 22.54 6.96 -2.07
C TYR A 85 23.55 6.95 -3.23
N GLU A 86 24.17 5.80 -3.45
CA GLU A 86 24.93 5.46 -4.66
C GLU A 86 24.29 4.21 -5.29
N GLY A 87 23.37 4.42 -6.24
CA GLY A 87 22.46 3.36 -6.68
C GLY A 87 21.62 2.85 -5.51
N ASP A 88 21.60 1.53 -5.30
CA ASP A 88 20.90 0.92 -4.16
C ASP A 88 21.69 0.96 -2.84
N TRP A 89 22.86 1.61 -2.80
CA TRP A 89 23.68 1.64 -1.59
C TRP A 89 23.45 2.92 -0.79
N ALA A 90 22.88 2.78 0.41
CA ALA A 90 22.74 3.88 1.35
C ALA A 90 24.10 4.29 1.91
N ILE A 91 24.37 5.60 1.91
CA ILE A 91 25.60 6.20 2.44
C ILE A 91 25.37 6.58 3.91
N LEU A 92 26.16 5.99 4.81
CA LEU A 92 26.13 6.24 6.25
C LEU A 92 27.38 6.99 6.72
N ASP A 93 27.46 7.37 8.00
CA ASP A 93 28.69 7.89 8.62
C ASP A 93 29.84 6.87 8.61
N GLU A 94 29.50 5.59 8.72
CA GLU A 94 30.41 4.48 9.00
C GLU A 94 30.66 3.56 7.79
N GLY A 95 30.00 3.82 6.65
CA GLY A 95 30.14 3.01 5.44
C GLY A 95 28.88 2.98 4.59
N TYR A 96 28.67 1.87 3.90
CA TYR A 96 27.56 1.65 2.97
C TYR A 96 26.76 0.41 3.37
N CYS A 97 25.43 0.47 3.26
CA CYS A 97 24.56 -0.71 3.37
C CYS A 97 23.56 -0.75 2.22
N TYR A 98 22.93 -1.89 1.98
CA TYR A 98 21.95 -2.03 0.91
C TYR A 98 20.62 -1.36 1.33
N GLY A 99 20.23 -0.32 0.59
CA GLY A 99 19.13 0.59 0.89
C GLY A 99 17.74 -0.06 0.84
N ALA A 100 17.58 -1.08 0.00
CA ALA A 100 16.38 -1.90 -0.12
C ALA A 100 15.88 -2.51 1.21
N TYR A 101 16.76 -2.64 2.20
CA TYR A 101 16.43 -3.21 3.51
C TYR A 101 16.40 -2.15 4.62
N LEU A 102 16.25 -0.88 4.24
CA LEU A 102 16.01 0.22 5.16
C LEU A 102 14.56 0.67 5.06
N ALA A 103 13.90 0.86 6.21
CA ALA A 103 12.59 1.50 6.31
C ALA A 103 12.70 2.82 7.08
N ASP A 104 11.82 3.77 6.81
CA ASP A 104 11.72 5.04 7.55
C ASP A 104 11.12 4.86 8.96
N ALA A 105 10.37 3.78 9.16
CA ALA A 105 9.82 3.38 10.44
C ALA A 105 10.03 1.88 10.72
N TRP A 106 10.06 1.53 12.01
CA TRP A 106 10.16 0.16 12.48
C TRP A 106 9.20 -0.03 13.64
N THR A 107 8.25 -0.96 13.49
CA THR A 107 7.21 -1.23 14.48
C THR A 107 7.27 -2.67 14.97
N LYS A 108 7.26 -3.64 14.05
CA LYS A 108 7.22 -5.07 14.32
C LYS A 108 8.01 -5.84 13.27
N GLU A 109 8.44 -7.05 13.62
CA GLU A 109 9.04 -7.99 12.68
C GLU A 109 7.98 -8.58 11.75
N LEU A 110 8.32 -8.70 10.46
CA LEU A 110 7.52 -9.34 9.42
C LEU A 110 8.27 -10.52 8.83
N SER A 111 7.53 -11.59 8.53
CA SER A 111 7.99 -12.69 7.69
C SER A 111 7.89 -12.26 6.22
N ILE A 112 8.99 -11.76 5.65
CA ILE A 112 9.04 -11.39 4.23
C ILE A 112 10.03 -12.28 3.49
N GLU A 113 9.53 -12.97 2.46
CA GLU A 113 10.32 -13.69 1.48
C GLU A 113 10.24 -13.00 0.11
N SER A 114 11.31 -13.03 -0.68
CA SER A 114 11.32 -12.46 -2.03
C SER A 114 11.81 -13.49 -3.03
N THR A 115 11.14 -13.58 -4.17
CA THR A 115 11.45 -14.59 -5.20
C THR A 115 12.67 -14.24 -6.04
N SER A 116 13.04 -12.96 -6.09
CA SER A 116 14.18 -12.44 -6.86
C SER A 116 14.86 -11.27 -6.14
N GLN A 117 16.07 -10.92 -6.59
CA GLN A 117 16.78 -9.73 -6.09
C GLN A 117 16.03 -8.44 -6.42
N GLU A 118 15.36 -8.36 -7.58
CA GLU A 118 14.53 -7.19 -7.93
C GLU A 118 13.32 -7.07 -7.01
N CYS A 119 12.67 -8.18 -6.67
CA CYS A 119 11.56 -8.16 -5.71
C CYS A 119 12.03 -7.77 -4.31
N ALA A 120 13.23 -8.23 -3.91
CA ALA A 120 13.80 -7.90 -2.61
C ALA A 120 14.08 -6.40 -2.43
N ARG A 121 14.20 -5.62 -3.52
CA ARG A 121 14.36 -4.16 -3.46
C ARG A 121 13.19 -3.45 -2.76
N TYR A 122 12.02 -4.07 -2.72
CA TYR A 122 10.81 -3.54 -2.09
C TYR A 122 10.68 -3.85 -0.60
N THR A 123 11.58 -4.63 -0.01
CA THR A 123 11.44 -5.10 1.39
C THR A 123 11.28 -3.93 2.38
N GLY A 124 12.19 -2.96 2.36
CA GLY A 124 12.14 -1.78 3.22
C GLY A 124 10.91 -0.90 2.96
N TYR A 125 10.49 -0.81 1.71
CA TYR A 125 9.28 -0.08 1.33
C TYR A 125 8.01 -0.73 1.93
N ILE A 126 7.88 -2.05 1.85
CA ILE A 126 6.77 -2.79 2.47
C ILE A 126 6.76 -2.63 3.99
N TYR A 127 7.93 -2.63 4.63
CA TYR A 127 8.03 -2.31 6.06
C TYR A 127 7.55 -0.89 6.39
N GLY A 128 7.86 0.10 5.55
CA GLY A 128 7.34 1.46 5.68
C GLY A 128 5.81 1.50 5.58
N LEU A 129 5.24 0.88 4.54
CA LEU A 129 3.79 0.78 4.36
C LEU A 129 3.11 0.07 5.55
N PHE A 130 3.73 -1.00 6.05
CA PHE A 130 3.25 -1.73 7.22
C PHE A 130 3.27 -0.88 8.49
N ALA A 131 4.31 -0.07 8.68
CA ALA A 131 4.44 0.79 9.86
C ALA A 131 3.35 1.88 9.94
N ASP A 132 2.73 2.23 8.81
CA ASP A 132 1.60 3.16 8.74
C ASP A 132 0.25 2.53 9.13
N LEU A 133 0.16 1.20 9.19
CA LEU A 133 -1.09 0.52 9.53
C LEU A 133 -1.58 0.88 10.94
N PRO A 134 -2.91 0.98 11.17
CA PRO A 134 -3.47 1.05 12.52
C PRO A 134 -2.99 -0.14 13.35
N GLU A 135 -2.75 0.04 14.66
CA GLU A 135 -2.18 -1.00 15.54
C GLU A 135 -2.97 -2.33 15.48
N LEU A 136 -4.31 -2.24 15.50
CA LEU A 136 -5.19 -3.41 15.35
C LEU A 136 -4.97 -4.14 14.02
N CYS A 137 -4.71 -3.43 12.93
CA CYS A 137 -4.49 -4.03 11.61
C CYS A 137 -3.07 -4.60 11.49
N ALA A 138 -2.07 -3.90 12.05
CA ALA A 138 -0.68 -4.31 12.02
C ALA A 138 -0.48 -5.68 12.70
N ASP A 139 -1.21 -5.96 13.78
CA ASP A 139 -1.15 -7.26 14.44
C ASP A 139 -1.66 -8.40 13.56
N GLU A 140 -2.76 -8.18 12.84
CA GLU A 140 -3.34 -9.18 11.94
C GLU A 140 -2.45 -9.45 10.73
N VAL A 141 -1.90 -8.39 10.12
CA VAL A 141 -1.02 -8.50 8.94
C VAL A 141 0.32 -9.14 9.29
N ALA A 142 0.88 -8.87 10.47
CA ALA A 142 2.15 -9.44 10.90
C ALA A 142 2.12 -10.97 11.14
N ASP A 143 0.92 -11.57 11.17
CA ASP A 143 0.76 -13.03 11.29
C ASP A 143 0.80 -13.76 9.94
N TYR A 144 1.02 -13.04 8.84
CA TYR A 144 1.12 -13.59 7.49
C TYR A 144 2.59 -13.75 7.06
N ASP A 145 2.88 -14.84 6.35
CA ASP A 145 4.07 -14.97 5.52
C ASP A 145 3.87 -14.16 4.23
N ILE A 146 4.66 -13.09 4.05
CA ILE A 146 4.54 -12.15 2.94
C ILE A 146 5.57 -12.51 1.86
N TYR A 147 5.11 -12.73 0.64
CA TYR A 147 5.91 -13.07 -0.53
C TYR A 147 5.93 -11.91 -1.52
N LEU A 148 7.10 -11.30 -1.74
CA LEU A 148 7.32 -10.30 -2.78
C LEU A 148 7.76 -11.00 -4.06
N CYS A 149 6.96 -10.85 -5.11
CA CYS A 149 7.14 -11.66 -6.32
C CYS A 149 6.79 -10.90 -7.61
N LYS A 150 6.92 -11.60 -8.75
CA LYS A 150 6.29 -11.21 -10.02
C LYS A 150 4.85 -11.72 -10.05
N ALA A 151 3.99 -11.06 -10.84
CA ALA A 151 2.58 -11.45 -10.95
C ALA A 151 2.37 -12.90 -11.43
N ASP A 152 3.24 -13.44 -12.30
CA ASP A 152 3.16 -14.80 -12.81
C ASP A 152 3.68 -15.88 -11.84
N GLU A 153 4.24 -15.48 -10.70
CA GLU A 153 4.70 -16.35 -9.63
C GLU A 153 3.66 -16.55 -8.52
N ILE A 154 2.56 -15.78 -8.53
CA ILE A 154 1.47 -15.93 -7.57
C ILE A 154 0.77 -17.28 -7.82
N PRO A 155 0.52 -18.10 -6.78
CA PRO A 155 0.08 -19.49 -6.93
C PRO A 155 -1.42 -19.63 -7.25
N VAL A 156 -1.89 -18.93 -8.27
CA VAL A 156 -3.27 -19.00 -8.78
C VAL A 156 -3.28 -19.34 -10.27
N GLY A 157 -4.38 -19.96 -10.72
CA GLY A 157 -4.55 -20.35 -12.12
C GLY A 157 -4.85 -19.19 -13.08
N GLU A 158 -4.85 -17.94 -12.59
CA GLU A 158 -5.19 -16.72 -13.31
C GLU A 158 -4.18 -15.62 -13.01
N THR A 159 -4.01 -14.64 -13.92
CA THR A 159 -3.10 -13.52 -13.68
C THR A 159 -3.73 -12.55 -12.69
N VAL A 160 -3.23 -12.55 -11.46
CA VAL A 160 -3.54 -11.57 -10.41
C VAL A 160 -2.26 -10.82 -10.03
N ILE A 161 -2.40 -9.70 -9.33
CA ILE A 161 -1.27 -8.89 -8.84
C ILE A 161 -1.11 -8.96 -7.32
N GLY A 162 -2.05 -9.57 -6.62
CA GLY A 162 -2.00 -9.83 -5.20
C GLY A 162 -2.84 -11.06 -4.86
N LEU A 163 -2.53 -11.70 -3.73
CA LEU A 163 -3.32 -12.79 -3.18
C LEU A 163 -3.14 -12.88 -1.67
N THR A 164 -4.24 -12.82 -0.95
CA THR A 164 -4.29 -13.15 0.48
C THR A 164 -5.01 -14.47 0.69
N HIS A 165 -4.31 -15.45 1.27
CA HIS A 165 -4.82 -16.79 1.50
C HIS A 165 -4.69 -17.18 2.97
N THR A 166 -5.82 -17.60 3.54
CA THR A 166 -5.92 -17.92 4.97
C THR A 166 -6.59 -19.27 5.18
N ASN A 167 -5.94 -20.16 5.94
CA ASN A 167 -6.52 -21.39 6.46
C ASN A 167 -5.91 -21.77 7.83
N GLU A 168 -6.38 -22.85 8.44
CA GLU A 168 -5.92 -23.31 9.77
C GLU A 168 -4.41 -23.60 9.87
N LEU A 169 -3.72 -23.79 8.74
CA LEU A 169 -2.30 -24.16 8.70
C LEU A 169 -1.39 -23.04 8.20
N LYS A 170 -1.92 -22.11 7.42
CA LYS A 170 -1.13 -21.16 6.63
C LYS A 170 -1.88 -19.83 6.46
N LYS A 171 -1.15 -18.74 6.68
CA LYS A 171 -1.53 -17.36 6.39
C LYS A 171 -0.48 -16.79 5.45
N GLU A 172 -0.83 -16.62 4.19
CA GLU A 172 0.11 -16.20 3.14
C GLU A 172 -0.43 -14.96 2.44
N MET A 173 0.45 -13.99 2.18
CA MET A 173 0.15 -12.79 1.40
C MET A 173 1.16 -12.70 0.26
N TRP A 174 0.70 -12.71 -0.98
CA TRP A 174 1.54 -12.57 -2.15
C TRP A 174 1.34 -11.19 -2.73
N VAL A 175 2.42 -10.44 -2.91
CA VAL A 175 2.41 -9.07 -3.41
C VAL A 175 3.27 -9.03 -4.67
N ALA A 176 2.65 -8.83 -5.83
CA ALA A 176 3.42 -8.55 -7.03
C ALA A 176 4.08 -7.17 -6.88
N VAL A 177 5.39 -7.12 -7.02
CA VAL A 177 6.16 -5.86 -6.90
C VAL A 177 6.93 -5.55 -8.18
N GLU A 178 7.40 -6.58 -8.88
CA GLU A 178 8.19 -6.37 -10.10
C GLU A 178 7.27 -5.97 -11.27
N GLY A 179 7.61 -4.84 -11.91
CA GLY A 179 6.85 -4.30 -13.05
C GLY A 179 5.49 -3.72 -12.68
N GLN A 180 5.20 -3.52 -11.38
CA GLN A 180 3.96 -2.91 -10.92
C GLN A 180 4.15 -1.40 -10.72
N GLU A 181 3.15 -0.61 -11.12
CA GLU A 181 3.18 0.85 -10.97
C GLU A 181 2.77 1.31 -9.56
N ASP A 182 1.90 0.55 -8.90
CA ASP A 182 1.28 0.93 -7.63
C ASP A 182 1.33 -0.22 -6.61
N VAL A 183 2.54 -0.49 -6.11
CA VAL A 183 2.76 -1.52 -5.06
C VAL A 183 2.05 -1.14 -3.76
N GLN A 184 1.85 0.16 -3.49
CA GLN A 184 1.08 0.62 -2.33
C GLN A 184 -0.37 0.14 -2.39
N HIS A 185 -1.01 0.28 -3.56
CA HIS A 185 -2.36 -0.24 -3.78
C HIS A 185 -2.44 -1.74 -3.51
N ILE A 186 -1.55 -2.51 -4.12
CA ILE A 186 -1.53 -3.98 -3.98
C ILE A 186 -1.37 -4.36 -2.50
N PHE A 187 -0.33 -3.83 -1.83
CA PHE A 187 -0.07 -4.20 -0.44
C PHE A 187 -1.24 -3.85 0.49
N TYR A 188 -1.81 -2.64 0.41
CA TYR A 188 -2.91 -2.29 1.29
C TYR A 188 -4.22 -3.01 0.94
N HIS A 189 -4.46 -3.31 -0.34
CA HIS A 189 -5.60 -4.13 -0.73
C HIS A 189 -5.50 -5.53 -0.10
N GLU A 190 -4.34 -6.19 -0.22
CA GLU A 190 -4.09 -7.48 0.40
C GLU A 190 -4.10 -7.42 1.94
N ALA A 191 -3.57 -6.36 2.54
CA ALA A 191 -3.70 -6.10 3.98
C ALA A 191 -5.17 -5.99 4.42
N GLY A 192 -6.03 -5.38 3.60
CA GLY A 192 -7.47 -5.34 3.85
C GLY A 192 -8.08 -6.74 3.88
N HIS A 193 -7.71 -7.62 2.94
CA HIS A 193 -8.12 -9.03 2.98
C HIS A 193 -7.60 -9.77 4.22
N ALA A 194 -6.36 -9.54 4.61
CA ALA A 194 -5.76 -10.16 5.80
C ALA A 194 -6.54 -9.78 7.08
N VAL A 195 -6.83 -8.49 7.24
CA VAL A 195 -7.62 -7.96 8.36
C VAL A 195 -9.05 -8.52 8.36
N ASP A 196 -9.68 -8.64 7.18
CA ASP A 196 -11.05 -9.17 7.07
C ASP A 196 -11.11 -10.67 7.42
N GLN A 197 -10.17 -11.44 6.90
CA GLN A 197 -10.12 -12.90 7.03
C GLN A 197 -9.65 -13.36 8.41
N SER A 198 -8.82 -12.59 9.11
CA SER A 198 -8.28 -13.00 10.41
C SER A 198 -9.36 -13.24 11.47
N HIS A 199 -10.43 -12.45 11.41
CA HIS A 199 -11.58 -12.55 12.30
C HIS A 199 -12.41 -13.83 12.04
N ILE A 200 -12.42 -14.33 10.80
CA ILE A 200 -13.16 -15.53 10.42
C ILE A 200 -12.55 -16.76 11.11
N LEU A 201 -11.22 -16.87 11.15
CA LEU A 201 -10.53 -17.97 11.82
C LEU A 201 -10.78 -17.99 13.34
N GLU A 202 -11.02 -16.82 13.94
CA GLU A 202 -11.34 -16.68 15.36
C GLU A 202 -12.83 -16.86 15.67
N GLY A 203 -13.66 -17.16 14.67
CA GLY A 203 -15.12 -17.24 14.81
C GLY A 203 -15.78 -15.90 15.16
N LYS A 204 -15.08 -14.79 14.94
CA LYS A 204 -15.58 -13.43 15.09
C LYS A 204 -16.26 -12.98 13.78
N THR A 205 -17.10 -11.95 13.88
CA THR A 205 -17.63 -11.29 12.69
C THR A 205 -16.50 -10.56 11.99
N ALA A 206 -16.31 -10.86 10.70
CA ALA A 206 -15.36 -10.15 9.85
C ALA A 206 -15.69 -8.64 9.80
N PRO A 207 -14.68 -7.76 9.77
CA PRO A 207 -14.82 -6.33 9.48
C PRO A 207 -15.87 -5.97 8.42
N SER A 208 -15.80 -6.61 7.25
CA SER A 208 -16.72 -6.43 6.13
C SER A 208 -18.15 -6.85 6.48
N GLY A 209 -18.32 -7.79 7.42
CA GLY A 209 -19.61 -8.30 7.90
C GLY A 209 -20.22 -7.51 9.07
N THR A 210 -19.56 -6.47 9.57
CA THR A 210 -20.11 -5.65 10.66
C THR A 210 -21.31 -4.83 10.20
N GLU A 211 -22.29 -4.59 11.09
CA GLU A 211 -23.53 -3.88 10.74
C GLU A 211 -23.27 -2.48 10.18
N ASP A 212 -22.31 -1.75 10.76
CA ASP A 212 -21.96 -0.41 10.32
C ASP A 212 -21.31 -0.42 8.93
N PHE A 213 -20.42 -1.39 8.66
CA PHE A 213 -19.79 -1.50 7.34
C PHE A 213 -20.79 -1.95 6.27
N ILE A 214 -21.70 -2.89 6.57
CA ILE A 214 -22.77 -3.29 5.65
C ILE A 214 -23.63 -2.10 5.23
N LYS A 215 -24.01 -1.23 6.18
CA LYS A 215 -24.77 -0.01 5.88
C LYS A 215 -24.00 0.95 4.98
N ALA A 216 -22.69 1.11 5.22
CA ALA A 216 -21.83 1.94 4.39
C ALA A 216 -21.69 1.37 2.97
N TYR A 217 -21.40 0.07 2.87
CA TYR A 217 -21.33 -0.67 1.61
C TYR A 217 -22.60 -0.50 0.78
N ASP A 218 -23.79 -0.75 1.35
CA ASP A 218 -25.04 -0.63 0.60
C ASP A 218 -25.33 0.80 0.11
N ALA A 219 -24.83 1.81 0.83
CA ALA A 219 -24.96 3.21 0.44
C ALA A 219 -23.95 3.63 -0.65
N GLU A 220 -22.75 3.05 -0.67
CA GLU A 220 -21.59 3.59 -1.39
C GLU A 220 -20.86 2.59 -2.31
N LYS A 221 -21.40 1.37 -2.51
CA LYS A 221 -20.78 0.32 -3.34
C LYS A 221 -20.53 0.68 -4.80
N GLU A 222 -21.32 1.59 -5.36
CA GLU A 222 -21.15 2.04 -6.75
C GLU A 222 -20.11 3.16 -6.89
N ILE A 223 -19.59 3.69 -5.78
CA ILE A 223 -18.67 4.85 -5.76
C ILE A 223 -17.21 4.40 -5.81
N ILE A 224 -16.87 3.35 -5.07
CA ILE A 224 -15.55 2.74 -5.07
C ILE A 224 -15.57 1.63 -6.12
N PRO A 225 -14.96 1.82 -7.30
CA PRO A 225 -14.90 0.76 -8.29
C PRO A 225 -13.98 -0.35 -7.77
N GLY A 226 -14.50 -1.57 -7.65
CA GLY A 226 -13.66 -2.75 -7.48
C GLY A 226 -12.79 -2.96 -8.74
N THR A 227 -11.51 -3.23 -8.55
CA THR A 227 -10.55 -3.48 -9.64
C THR A 227 -10.83 -4.77 -10.40
N HIS A 228 -11.57 -5.70 -9.81
CA HIS A 228 -12.10 -6.89 -10.45
C HIS A 228 -13.62 -6.88 -10.28
N GLY A 229 -14.41 -7.37 -11.25
CA GLY A 229 -15.87 -7.21 -11.29
C GLY A 229 -16.64 -7.86 -10.14
N LEU A 230 -16.57 -7.28 -8.94
CA LEU A 230 -16.93 -7.89 -7.67
C LEU A 230 -18.12 -7.16 -7.06
N LEU A 231 -19.24 -7.86 -7.04
CA LEU A 231 -20.41 -7.52 -6.23
C LEU A 231 -20.28 -8.09 -4.80
N GLU A 232 -19.08 -8.50 -4.38
CA GLU A 232 -18.82 -9.11 -3.08
C GLU A 232 -18.19 -8.08 -2.13
N ARG A 233 -18.62 -8.12 -0.86
CA ARG A 233 -18.42 -7.03 0.11
C ARG A 233 -17.01 -7.03 0.69
N GLU A 234 -16.39 -8.20 0.71
CA GLU A 234 -15.04 -8.50 1.17
C GLU A 234 -14.01 -7.77 0.29
N GLU A 235 -14.20 -7.80 -1.02
CA GLU A 235 -13.36 -7.11 -1.99
C GLU A 235 -13.56 -5.59 -1.98
N TYR A 236 -14.81 -5.14 -1.78
CA TYR A 236 -15.07 -3.74 -1.50
C TYR A 236 -14.37 -3.28 -0.22
N PHE A 237 -14.32 -4.12 0.82
CA PHE A 237 -13.61 -3.83 2.05
C PHE A 237 -12.10 -3.67 1.81
N ALA A 238 -11.48 -4.59 1.08
CA ALA A 238 -10.07 -4.51 0.73
C ALA A 238 -9.73 -3.22 -0.06
N GLU A 239 -10.52 -2.86 -1.05
CA GLU A 239 -10.35 -1.62 -1.81
C GLU A 239 -10.62 -0.35 -0.95
N ALA A 240 -11.62 -0.41 -0.07
CA ALA A 240 -11.88 0.67 0.88
C ALA A 240 -10.74 0.84 1.90
N PHE A 241 -10.12 -0.27 2.33
CA PHE A 241 -8.98 -0.27 3.25
C PHE A 241 -7.77 0.43 2.60
N PHE A 242 -7.44 0.08 1.36
CA PHE A 242 -6.41 0.81 0.61
C PHE A 242 -6.67 2.31 0.59
N ARG A 243 -7.89 2.73 0.21
CA ARG A 243 -8.23 4.15 0.12
C ARG A 243 -8.21 4.83 1.48
N TYR A 244 -8.51 4.11 2.54
CA TYR A 244 -8.44 4.62 3.90
C TYR A 244 -6.99 4.95 4.28
N MET A 245 -6.06 4.06 3.93
CA MET A 245 -4.63 4.25 4.20
C MET A 245 -4.01 5.33 3.30
N ALA A 246 -4.30 5.31 1.99
CA ALA A 246 -3.61 6.14 1.01
C ALA A 246 -4.34 7.45 0.65
N GLU A 247 -5.67 7.49 0.78
CA GLU A 247 -6.52 8.56 0.23
C GLU A 247 -7.68 9.03 1.15
N PRO A 248 -7.52 9.17 2.48
CA PRO A 248 -8.65 9.42 3.40
C PRO A 248 -9.41 10.72 3.07
N GLU A 249 -8.71 11.77 2.61
CA GLU A 249 -9.35 13.03 2.19
C GLU A 249 -10.25 12.85 0.95
N LYS A 250 -9.89 11.96 0.03
CA LYS A 250 -10.73 11.64 -1.14
C LYS A 250 -11.95 10.84 -0.71
N MET A 251 -11.81 9.96 0.29
CA MET A 251 -12.94 9.23 0.87
C MET A 251 -13.92 10.16 1.57
N GLU A 252 -13.45 11.15 2.33
CA GLU A 252 -14.31 12.13 3.01
C GLU A 252 -15.27 12.84 2.03
N GLN A 253 -14.80 13.07 0.80
CA GLN A 253 -15.59 13.73 -0.24
C GLN A 253 -16.51 12.78 -1.01
N LYS A 254 -16.08 11.52 -1.25
CA LYS A 254 -16.76 10.60 -2.17
C LYS A 254 -17.53 9.49 -1.47
N CYS A 255 -16.97 8.88 -0.44
CA CYS A 255 -17.53 7.74 0.30
C CYS A 255 -17.42 7.97 1.82
N PRO A 256 -18.07 9.03 2.35
CA PRO A 256 -17.94 9.40 3.76
C PRO A 256 -18.60 8.41 4.72
N ALA A 257 -19.57 7.59 4.30
CA ALA A 257 -20.13 6.55 5.15
C ALA A 257 -19.12 5.42 5.38
N THR A 258 -18.42 4.98 4.32
CA THR A 258 -17.36 3.98 4.41
C THR A 258 -16.20 4.49 5.24
N LEU A 259 -15.76 5.76 5.03
CA LEU A 259 -14.72 6.37 5.87
C LEU A 259 -15.07 6.31 7.36
N ARG A 260 -16.28 6.76 7.73
CA ARG A 260 -16.74 6.74 9.14
C ARG A 260 -16.83 5.33 9.72
N ALA A 261 -17.22 4.34 8.92
CA ALA A 261 -17.28 2.95 9.37
C ALA A 261 -15.87 2.42 9.70
N LEU A 262 -14.88 2.75 8.86
CA LEU A 262 -13.47 2.37 9.09
C LEU A 262 -12.86 3.13 10.27
N ASP A 263 -13.12 4.44 10.40
CA ASP A 263 -12.65 5.22 11.56
C ASP A 263 -13.15 4.62 12.89
N LYS A 264 -14.45 4.26 12.94
CA LYS A 264 -15.02 3.63 14.12
C LYS A 264 -14.40 2.26 14.41
N MET A 265 -14.04 1.52 13.37
CA MET A 265 -13.49 0.18 13.46
C MET A 265 -12.05 0.21 13.98
N PHE A 266 -11.21 1.09 13.45
CA PHE A 266 -9.78 1.10 13.73
C PHE A 266 -9.37 2.09 14.82
N TYR A 267 -10.23 3.09 15.11
CA TYR A 267 -10.00 4.10 16.14
C TYR A 267 -11.25 4.31 17.03
N PRO A 268 -11.74 3.26 17.71
CA PRO A 268 -12.99 3.31 18.48
C PRO A 268 -12.96 4.33 19.62
N ASP A 269 -11.79 4.62 20.18
CA ASP A 269 -11.62 5.56 21.30
C ASP A 269 -11.62 7.04 20.86
N GLU A 270 -11.35 7.31 19.59
CA GLU A 270 -11.33 8.68 19.04
C GLU A 270 -12.71 9.14 18.53
N ASN A 271 -13.66 8.21 18.43
CA ASN A 271 -15.02 8.47 17.93
C ASN A 271 -16.11 7.87 18.86
N PRO A 272 -16.22 8.36 20.12
CA PRO A 272 -17.26 7.90 21.05
C PRO A 272 -18.66 8.37 20.63
N GLN A 273 -19.65 7.48 20.81
CA GLN A 273 -21.08 7.69 20.49
C GLN A 273 -21.68 8.96 21.10
#